data_AF-A0A534PCA0-F1
#
_entry.id   AF-A0A534PCA0-F1
#
_cell.length_a   1.000
_cell.length_b   1.000
_cell.length_c   1.000
_cell.angle_alpha   90.00
_cell.angle_beta   90.00
_cell.angle_gamma   90.00
#
_symmetry.space_group_name_H-M   'P 1'
#
loop_
_entity.id
_entity.type
_entity.pdbx_description
1 polymer ?
#
loop_
_entity_poly.entity_id
_entity_poly.type
_entity_poly.pdbx_seq_one_letter_code
_entity_poly.pdbx_strand_id
1 'polypeptide(L)'
;MQTQQLSFADIRPRGPRLVVLPDSARVEEWLLAAARRQGFVAGRPACTLAELERELVREARRAGKCPPSASPHALMLALREAAREHSHGRFVRIREQAGYARALGDLLATLTQGLLDPADLARLDVPERASELGRTLAAARGLLDRAGLVEPNRAVRIAVDQLAQGMPLPPLLARAAEVEFDGILDWTPLRLRLAVVLASRLRIRIRLPWSADRPDLTEAL
;
A
#
# COMPACT_ATOMS: atom_id res chain seq x y z
N MET A 1 -17.11 41.81 30.37
CA MET A 1 -17.18 41.06 29.10
C MET A 1 -15.76 40.89 28.59
N GLN A 2 -15.16 39.71 28.76
CA GLN A 2 -13.82 39.43 28.23
C GLN A 2 -13.96 38.71 26.89
N THR A 3 -13.42 39.34 25.86
CA THR A 3 -13.36 38.84 24.49
C THR A 3 -12.34 37.71 24.44
N GLN A 4 -12.80 36.45 24.35
CA GLN A 4 -11.91 35.32 24.07
C GLN A 4 -11.41 35.45 22.63
N GLN A 5 -10.14 35.85 22.46
CA GLN A 5 -9.42 35.71 21.20
C GLN A 5 -9.24 34.22 20.90
N LEU A 6 -9.92 33.74 19.86
CA LEU A 6 -9.66 32.42 19.30
C LEU A 6 -8.31 32.46 18.57
N SER A 7 -7.33 31.74 19.11
CA SER A 7 -6.02 31.53 18.49
C SER A 7 -6.18 30.69 17.22
N PHE A 8 -5.48 31.06 16.14
CA PHE A 8 -5.42 30.30 14.89
C PHE A 8 -4.84 28.87 15.07
N ALA A 9 -4.28 28.54 16.24
CA ALA A 9 -3.80 27.21 16.58
C ALA A 9 -4.92 26.16 16.79
N ASP A 10 -6.18 26.58 16.95
CA ASP A 10 -7.31 25.68 17.28
C ASP A 10 -8.20 25.30 16.09
N ILE A 11 -7.84 25.67 14.86
CA ILE A 11 -8.56 25.23 13.66
C ILE A 11 -8.09 23.81 13.30
N ARG A 12 -8.45 22.83 14.14
CA ARG A 12 -8.39 21.41 13.75
C ARG A 12 -9.38 21.16 12.61
N PRO A 13 -9.07 20.29 11.63
CA PRO A 13 -10.02 19.97 10.58
C PRO A 13 -11.32 19.45 11.20
N ARG A 14 -12.42 20.18 10.96
CA ARG A 14 -13.79 19.73 11.28
C ARG A 14 -14.23 18.78 10.18
N GLY A 15 -14.01 17.48 10.39
CA GLY A 15 -14.33 16.43 9.43
C GLY A 15 -14.79 15.15 10.11
N PRO A 16 -15.56 14.27 9.44
CA PRO A 16 -15.91 12.98 10.01
C PRO A 16 -14.68 12.07 10.17
N ARG A 17 -14.83 11.04 11.01
CA ARG A 17 -13.88 9.94 11.08
C ARG A 17 -14.06 9.03 9.87
N LEU A 18 -12.98 8.73 9.16
CA LEU A 18 -12.94 7.70 8.12
C LEU A 18 -12.42 6.39 8.73
N VAL A 19 -13.14 5.28 8.55
CA VAL A 19 -12.71 3.96 9.01
C VAL A 19 -12.16 3.15 7.83
N VAL A 20 -10.92 2.69 7.94
CA VAL A 20 -10.24 1.85 6.95
C VAL A 20 -10.27 0.41 7.43
N LEU A 21 -10.89 -0.46 6.65
CA LEU A 21 -11.19 -1.86 6.99
C LEU A 21 -10.48 -2.82 6.03
N PRO A 22 -10.29 -4.10 6.40
CA PRO A 22 -9.50 -5.03 5.58
C PRO A 22 -10.15 -5.36 4.24
N ASP A 23 -11.48 -5.51 4.22
CA ASP A 23 -12.23 -5.96 3.06
C ASP A 23 -13.65 -5.38 3.01
N SER A 24 -14.34 -5.62 1.89
CA SER A 24 -15.68 -5.08 1.65
C SER A 24 -16.74 -5.64 2.59
N ALA A 25 -16.59 -6.88 3.06
CA ALA A 25 -17.55 -7.49 3.99
C ALA A 25 -17.51 -6.75 5.34
N ARG A 26 -16.31 -6.43 5.82
CA ARG A 26 -16.15 -5.62 7.05
C ARG A 26 -16.68 -4.20 6.88
N VAL A 27 -16.50 -3.59 5.71
CA VAL A 27 -17.11 -2.28 5.41
C VAL A 27 -18.64 -2.36 5.50
N GLU A 28 -19.25 -3.38 4.91
CA GLU A 28 -20.70 -3.57 4.95
C GLU A 28 -21.23 -3.79 6.38
N GLU A 29 -20.60 -4.70 7.13
CA GLU A 29 -20.92 -4.94 8.56
C GLU A 29 -20.86 -3.64 9.37
N TRP A 30 -19.80 -2.86 9.17
CA TRP A 30 -19.61 -1.59 9.85
C TRP A 30 -20.69 -0.57 9.48
N LEU A 31 -21.03 -0.45 8.20
CA LEU A 31 -22.06 0.46 7.70
C LEU A 31 -23.45 0.09 8.22
N LEU A 32 -23.79 -1.20 8.25
CA LEU A 32 -25.04 -1.70 8.85
C LEU A 32 -25.11 -1.36 10.34
N ALA A 33 -24.02 -1.58 11.08
CA ALA A 33 -23.95 -1.23 12.49
C ALA A 33 -24.01 0.28 12.73
N ALA A 34 -23.44 1.11 11.84
CA ALA A 34 -23.53 2.56 11.91
C ALA A 34 -24.95 3.05 11.61
N ALA A 35 -25.61 2.52 10.57
CA ALA A 35 -26.97 2.86 10.20
C ALA A 35 -27.97 2.51 11.32
N ARG A 36 -27.81 1.36 11.98
CA ARG A 36 -28.64 1.00 13.15
C ARG A 36 -28.50 1.98 14.31
N ARG A 37 -27.32 2.56 14.52
CA ARG A 37 -27.04 3.50 15.62
C ARG A 37 -27.43 4.94 15.31
N GLN A 38 -27.30 5.36 14.05
CA GLN A 38 -27.41 6.76 13.64
C GLN A 38 -28.63 7.02 12.74
N GLY A 39 -29.39 5.98 12.37
CA GLY A 39 -30.50 6.02 11.43
C GLY A 39 -30.04 6.11 9.96
N PHE A 40 -29.13 7.02 9.66
CA PHE A 40 -28.60 7.25 8.31
C PHE A 40 -27.10 7.53 8.34
N VAL A 41 -26.39 7.02 7.33
CA VAL A 41 -24.95 7.17 7.18
C VAL A 41 -24.68 7.99 5.92
N ALA A 42 -24.30 9.25 6.09
CA ALA A 42 -24.03 10.16 4.98
C ALA A 42 -22.58 10.04 4.47
N GLY A 43 -22.40 10.13 3.15
CA GLY A 43 -21.09 10.13 2.51
C GLY A 43 -20.38 8.79 2.54
N ARG A 44 -19.05 8.80 2.56
CA ARG A 44 -18.19 7.60 2.57
C ARG A 44 -17.37 7.54 3.86
N PRO A 45 -17.97 7.12 4.99
CA PRO A 45 -17.31 7.11 6.30
C PRO A 45 -16.44 5.87 6.53
N ALA A 46 -16.49 4.90 5.62
CA ALA A 46 -15.63 3.74 5.64
C ALA A 46 -15.15 3.38 4.22
N CYS A 47 -13.96 2.80 4.12
CA CYS A 47 -13.42 2.23 2.90
C CYS A 47 -12.54 1.02 3.21
N THR A 48 -12.22 0.23 2.20
CA THR A 48 -11.22 -0.82 2.35
C THR A 48 -9.80 -0.26 2.25
N LEU A 49 -8.82 -0.95 2.82
CA LEU A 49 -7.41 -0.61 2.64
C LEU A 49 -7.01 -0.60 1.15
N ALA A 50 -7.49 -1.57 0.39
CA ALA A 50 -7.25 -1.63 -1.05
C ALA A 50 -7.90 -0.46 -1.81
N GLU A 51 -9.04 0.06 -1.34
CA GLU A 51 -9.62 1.29 -1.90
C GLU A 51 -8.78 2.52 -1.58
N LEU A 52 -8.30 2.64 -0.35
CA LEU A 52 -7.40 3.73 0.05
C LEU A 52 -6.13 3.73 -0.82
N GLU A 53 -5.48 2.58 -0.98
CA GLU A 53 -4.31 2.41 -1.85
C GLU A 53 -4.61 2.82 -3.30
N ARG A 54 -5.77 2.43 -3.84
CA ARG A 54 -6.20 2.84 -5.19
C ARG A 54 -6.43 4.34 -5.32
N GLU A 55 -7.01 4.99 -4.32
CA GLU A 55 -7.17 6.46 -4.33
C GLU A 55 -5.81 7.16 -4.32
N LEU A 56 -4.86 6.68 -3.51
CA LEU A 56 -3.50 7.23 -3.48
C LEU A 56 -2.80 7.12 -4.83
N VAL A 57 -2.85 5.93 -5.46
CA VAL A 57 -2.29 5.72 -6.80
C VAL A 57 -2.98 6.61 -7.82
N ARG A 58 -4.31 6.73 -7.76
CA ARG A 58 -5.08 7.57 -8.69
C ARG A 58 -4.64 9.03 -8.60
N GLU A 59 -4.47 9.58 -7.41
CA GLU A 59 -4.02 10.96 -7.24
C GLU A 59 -2.57 11.16 -7.66
N ALA A 60 -1.68 10.23 -7.32
CA ALA A 60 -0.30 10.28 -7.78
C ALA A 60 -0.20 10.24 -9.32
N ARG A 61 -1.06 9.45 -9.98
CA ARG A 61 -1.16 9.42 -11.44
C ARG A 61 -1.73 10.71 -12.01
N ARG A 62 -2.80 11.26 -11.43
CA ARG A 62 -3.39 12.55 -11.85
C ARG A 62 -2.38 13.69 -11.77
N ALA A 63 -1.52 13.67 -10.77
CA ALA A 63 -0.43 14.62 -10.59
C ALA A 63 0.82 14.35 -11.48
N GLY A 64 0.78 13.33 -12.35
CA GLY A 64 1.91 12.95 -13.21
C GLY A 64 3.12 12.38 -12.47
N LYS A 65 2.94 11.90 -11.23
CA LYS A 65 4.03 11.38 -10.38
C LYS A 65 4.11 9.86 -10.32
N CYS A 66 3.10 9.16 -10.82
CA CYS A 66 3.08 7.71 -10.91
C CYS A 66 2.75 7.27 -12.34
N PRO A 67 3.49 6.32 -12.93
CA PRO A 67 3.10 5.71 -14.20
C PRO A 67 1.78 4.92 -14.09
N PRO A 68 1.14 4.59 -15.23
CA PRO A 68 0.04 3.63 -15.27
C PRO A 68 0.43 2.28 -14.68
N SER A 69 -0.43 1.73 -13.83
CA SER A 69 -0.25 0.38 -13.30
C SER A 69 -0.41 -0.65 -14.43
N ALA A 70 0.53 -1.59 -14.52
CA ALA A 70 0.48 -2.71 -15.43
C ALA A 70 -0.78 -3.56 -15.15
N SER A 71 -1.45 -4.00 -16.22
CA SER A 71 -2.50 -5.01 -16.08
C SER A 71 -1.90 -6.34 -15.60
N PRO A 72 -2.70 -7.23 -14.98
CA PRO A 72 -2.21 -8.55 -14.59
C PRO A 72 -1.57 -9.32 -15.75
N HIS A 73 -2.11 -9.17 -16.96
CA HIS A 73 -1.57 -9.77 -18.18
C HIS A 73 -0.21 -9.17 -18.56
N ALA A 74 -0.08 -7.84 -18.56
CA ALA A 74 1.19 -7.18 -18.88
C ALA A 74 2.30 -7.54 -17.88
N LEU A 75 1.98 -7.57 -16.59
CA LEU A 75 2.90 -8.02 -15.54
C LEU A 75 3.32 -9.48 -15.77
N MET A 76 2.36 -10.38 -16.06
CA MET A 76 2.66 -11.78 -16.32
C MET A 76 3.55 -11.98 -17.57
N LEU A 77 3.34 -11.19 -18.62
CA LEU A 77 4.19 -11.22 -19.82
C LEU A 77 5.61 -10.77 -19.49
N ALA A 78 5.78 -9.64 -18.78
CA ALA A 78 7.09 -9.15 -18.36
C ALA A 78 7.83 -10.17 -17.47
N LEU A 79 7.12 -10.84 -16.55
CA LEU A 79 7.69 -11.89 -15.70
C LEU A 79 8.10 -13.13 -16.49
N ARG A 80 7.30 -13.57 -17.47
CA ARG A 80 7.63 -14.71 -18.33
C ARG A 80 8.84 -14.42 -19.21
N GLU A 81 8.89 -13.23 -19.79
CA GLU A 81 10.02 -12.79 -20.61
C GLU A 81 11.29 -12.70 -19.77
N ALA A 82 11.23 -12.05 -18.61
CA ALA A 82 12.36 -11.98 -17.69
C ALA A 82 12.81 -13.37 -17.21
N ALA A 83 11.88 -14.29 -16.92
CA ALA A 83 12.23 -15.65 -16.57
C ALA A 83 13.00 -16.35 -17.70
N ARG A 84 12.51 -16.27 -18.93
CA ARG A 84 13.17 -16.89 -20.10
C ARG A 84 14.58 -16.36 -20.34
N GLU A 85 14.73 -15.04 -20.29
CA GLU A 85 15.97 -14.35 -20.65
C GLU A 85 16.99 -14.29 -19.51
N HIS A 86 16.55 -14.25 -18.25
CA HIS A 86 17.42 -13.94 -17.10
C HIS A 86 17.43 -15.00 -15.99
N SER A 87 16.53 -15.98 -15.99
CA SER A 87 16.64 -17.12 -15.07
C SER A 87 17.65 -18.15 -15.58
N HIS A 88 18.92 -17.88 -15.28
CA HIS A 88 20.02 -18.82 -15.48
C HIS A 88 20.25 -19.67 -14.22
N GLY A 89 21.21 -20.60 -14.29
CA GLY A 89 21.62 -21.39 -13.12
C GLY A 89 20.49 -22.29 -12.60
N ARG A 90 20.17 -22.15 -11.31
CA ARG A 90 19.29 -23.10 -10.59
C ARG A 90 17.86 -23.14 -11.10
N PHE A 91 17.39 -22.05 -11.72
CA PHE A 91 16.02 -21.92 -12.20
C PHE A 91 15.85 -22.18 -13.70
N VAL A 92 16.95 -22.46 -14.43
CA VAL A 92 16.93 -22.60 -15.89
C VAL A 92 15.94 -23.66 -16.38
N ARG A 93 15.81 -24.77 -15.62
CA ARG A 93 14.93 -25.90 -15.98
C ARG A 93 13.45 -25.59 -15.82
N ILE A 94 13.09 -24.58 -15.03
CA ILE A 94 11.70 -24.21 -14.75
C ILE A 94 11.32 -22.85 -15.33
N ARG A 95 12.23 -22.17 -16.03
CA ARG A 95 12.04 -20.79 -16.50
C ARG A 95 10.85 -20.59 -17.46
N GLU A 96 10.43 -21.64 -18.15
CA GLU A 96 9.29 -21.62 -19.07
C GLU A 96 7.97 -22.05 -18.40
N GLN A 97 8.02 -22.53 -17.16
CA GLN A 97 6.85 -23.02 -16.46
C GLN A 97 5.96 -21.83 -16.05
N ALA A 98 4.67 -21.90 -16.36
CA ALA A 98 3.72 -20.85 -16.01
C ALA A 98 3.65 -20.61 -14.49
N GLY A 99 3.79 -21.67 -13.69
CA GLY A 99 3.82 -21.58 -12.23
C GLY A 99 5.03 -20.81 -11.69
N TYR A 100 6.18 -20.86 -12.38
CA TYR A 100 7.37 -20.13 -11.98
C TYR A 100 7.19 -18.61 -12.17
N ALA A 101 6.67 -18.18 -13.32
CA ALA A 101 6.36 -16.77 -13.55
C ALA A 101 5.34 -16.23 -12.54
N ARG A 102 4.35 -17.03 -12.15
CA ARG A 102 3.39 -16.67 -11.09
C ARG A 102 4.10 -16.50 -9.74
N ALA A 103 4.94 -17.46 -9.34
CA ALA A 103 5.69 -17.38 -8.10
C ALA A 103 6.65 -16.18 -8.06
N LEU A 104 7.26 -15.81 -9.20
CA LEU A 104 8.04 -14.58 -9.33
C LEU A 104 7.17 -13.34 -9.09
N GLY A 105 5.94 -13.31 -9.61
CA GLY A 105 4.98 -12.22 -9.35
C GLY A 105 4.62 -12.09 -7.87
N ASP A 106 4.37 -13.21 -7.20
CA ASP A 106 4.06 -13.25 -5.76
C ASP A 106 5.26 -12.79 -4.92
N LEU A 107 6.48 -13.21 -5.30
CA LEU A 107 7.72 -12.74 -4.67
C LEU A 107 7.93 -11.23 -4.91
N LEU A 108 7.72 -10.73 -6.13
CA LEU A 108 7.85 -9.31 -6.44
C LEU A 108 6.89 -8.45 -5.61
N ALA A 109 5.65 -8.90 -5.45
CA ALA A 109 4.66 -8.27 -4.59
C ALA A 109 5.14 -8.25 -3.13
N THR A 110 5.61 -9.39 -2.63
CA THR A 110 6.11 -9.56 -1.25
C THR A 110 7.30 -8.66 -0.97
N LEU A 111 8.29 -8.61 -1.87
CA LEU A 111 9.46 -7.73 -1.75
C LEU A 111 9.04 -6.25 -1.70
N THR A 112 8.09 -5.86 -2.55
CA THR A 112 7.59 -4.47 -2.58
C THR A 112 6.87 -4.11 -1.29
N GLN A 113 6.03 -5.01 -0.77
CA GLN A 113 5.35 -4.84 0.52
C GLN A 113 6.35 -4.80 1.68
N GLY A 114 7.46 -5.54 1.57
CA GLY A 114 8.60 -5.52 2.49
C GLY A 114 9.58 -4.37 2.27
N LEU A 115 9.28 -3.41 1.38
CA LEU A 115 10.13 -2.27 1.03
C LEU A 115 11.53 -2.64 0.50
N LEU A 116 11.69 -3.85 -0.05
CA LEU A 116 12.95 -4.32 -0.65
C LEU A 116 12.88 -4.26 -2.18
N ASP A 117 13.86 -3.60 -2.81
CA ASP A 117 13.98 -3.59 -4.27
C ASP A 117 14.62 -4.90 -4.78
N PRO A 118 14.14 -5.52 -5.87
CA PRO A 118 14.80 -6.67 -6.46
C PRO A 118 16.27 -6.43 -6.82
N ALA A 119 16.63 -5.21 -7.23
CA ALA A 119 18.02 -4.85 -7.48
C ALA A 119 18.86 -4.85 -6.19
N ASP A 120 18.25 -4.56 -5.04
CA ASP A 120 18.90 -4.65 -3.74
C ASP A 120 19.04 -6.11 -3.32
N LEU A 121 17.98 -6.92 -3.48
CA LEU A 121 18.03 -8.37 -3.22
C LEU A 121 19.16 -9.06 -3.99
N ALA A 122 19.42 -8.64 -5.23
CA ALA A 122 20.52 -9.16 -6.05
C ALA A 122 21.92 -8.85 -5.48
N ARG A 123 22.05 -7.79 -4.68
CA ARG A 123 23.31 -7.24 -4.15
C ARG A 123 23.55 -7.55 -2.66
N LEU A 124 22.53 -7.99 -1.94
CA LEU A 124 22.67 -8.39 -0.54
C LEU A 124 23.56 -9.63 -0.40
N ASP A 125 24.20 -9.76 0.75
CA ASP A 125 24.87 -11.01 1.15
C ASP A 125 23.81 -12.05 1.56
N VAL A 126 23.16 -12.61 0.54
CA VAL A 126 22.10 -13.61 0.65
C VAL A 126 22.49 -14.87 -0.13
N PRO A 127 21.85 -16.02 0.14
CA PRO A 127 22.10 -17.21 -0.65
C PRO A 127 21.99 -16.92 -2.15
N GLU A 128 22.89 -17.50 -2.95
CA GLU A 128 22.98 -17.29 -4.41
C GLU A 128 21.61 -17.39 -5.11
N ARG A 129 20.78 -18.33 -4.66
CA ARG A 129 19.40 -18.52 -5.10
C ARG A 129 18.55 -17.24 -5.01
N ALA A 130 18.66 -16.49 -3.92
CA ALA A 130 17.93 -15.24 -3.72
C ALA A 130 18.48 -14.14 -4.63
N SER A 131 19.80 -14.08 -4.81
CA SER A 131 20.44 -13.13 -5.73
C SER A 131 20.03 -13.36 -7.19
N GLU A 132 19.97 -14.62 -7.66
CA GLU A 132 19.45 -15.00 -8.99
C GLU A 132 17.99 -14.55 -9.22
N LEU A 133 17.13 -14.74 -8.21
CA LEU A 133 15.74 -14.28 -8.25
C LEU A 133 15.67 -12.74 -8.30
N GLY A 134 16.49 -12.04 -7.50
CA GLY A 134 16.60 -10.58 -7.52
C GLY A 134 16.93 -10.05 -8.91
N ARG A 135 17.90 -10.65 -9.60
CA ARG A 135 18.26 -10.29 -10.98
C ARG A 135 17.11 -10.49 -11.96
N THR A 136 16.45 -11.65 -11.91
CA THR A 136 15.28 -11.95 -12.77
C THR A 136 14.16 -10.94 -12.55
N LEU A 137 13.84 -10.63 -11.29
CA LEU A 137 12.79 -9.68 -10.93
C LEU A 137 13.15 -8.22 -11.30
N ALA A 138 14.42 -7.84 -11.15
CA ALA A 138 14.90 -6.54 -11.61
C ALA A 138 14.77 -6.39 -13.13
N ALA A 139 15.04 -7.46 -13.90
CA ALA A 139 14.82 -7.46 -15.35
C ALA A 139 13.33 -7.33 -15.71
N ALA A 140 12.43 -8.01 -15.00
CA ALA A 140 10.99 -7.86 -15.19
C ALA A 140 10.51 -6.42 -14.94
N ARG A 141 11.01 -5.77 -13.89
CA ARG A 141 10.77 -4.34 -13.65
C ARG A 141 11.30 -3.47 -14.78
N GLY A 142 12.52 -3.75 -15.25
CA GLY A 142 13.11 -3.03 -16.38
C GLY A 142 12.27 -3.13 -17.66
N LEU A 143 11.63 -4.27 -17.93
CA LEU A 143 10.69 -4.44 -19.04
C LEU A 143 9.45 -3.54 -18.89
N LEU A 144 8.85 -3.50 -17.68
CA LEU A 144 7.70 -2.64 -17.41
C LEU A 144 8.08 -1.16 -17.50
N ASP A 145 9.23 -0.77 -16.94
CA ASP A 145 9.73 0.61 -16.96
C ASP A 145 9.93 1.09 -18.41
N ARG A 146 10.50 0.25 -19.28
CA ARG A 146 10.62 0.56 -20.72
C ARG A 146 9.27 0.72 -21.43
N ALA A 147 8.24 0.01 -20.97
CA ALA A 147 6.88 0.15 -21.47
C ALA A 147 6.11 1.33 -20.84
N GLY A 148 6.73 2.11 -19.96
CA GLY A 148 6.07 3.19 -19.21
C GLY A 148 5.02 2.67 -18.21
N LEU A 149 5.16 1.43 -17.76
CA LEU A 149 4.24 0.77 -16.83
C LEU A 149 4.93 0.50 -15.49
N VAL A 150 4.14 0.34 -14.44
CA VAL A 150 4.62 -0.05 -13.12
C VAL A 150 3.77 -1.16 -12.52
N GLU A 151 4.35 -2.13 -11.82
CA GLU A 151 3.55 -3.16 -11.17
C GLU A 151 2.65 -2.58 -10.05
N PRO A 152 1.47 -3.17 -9.77
CA PRO A 152 0.48 -2.57 -8.85
C PRO A 152 1.03 -2.22 -7.46
N ASN A 153 1.78 -3.12 -6.83
CA ASN A 153 2.35 -2.85 -5.50
C ASN A 153 3.39 -1.73 -5.52
N ARG A 154 4.18 -1.61 -6.60
CA ARG A 154 5.15 -0.51 -6.74
C ARG A 154 4.47 0.81 -7.05
N ALA A 155 3.33 0.79 -7.75
CA ALA A 155 2.48 1.97 -7.88
C ALA A 155 2.03 2.51 -6.51
N VAL A 156 1.61 1.62 -5.60
CA VAL A 156 1.27 1.99 -4.22
C VAL A 156 2.49 2.56 -3.49
N ARG A 157 3.66 1.90 -3.58
CA ARG A 157 4.91 2.42 -3.00
C ARG A 157 5.22 3.83 -3.49
N ILE A 158 5.19 4.06 -4.81
CA ILE A 158 5.40 5.38 -5.40
C ILE A 158 4.39 6.39 -4.86
N ALA A 159 3.10 6.05 -4.80
CA ALA A 159 2.09 6.96 -4.27
C ALA A 159 2.33 7.34 -2.80
N VAL A 160 2.77 6.39 -1.97
CA VAL A 160 3.18 6.64 -0.58
C VAL A 160 4.42 7.53 -0.51
N ASP A 161 5.43 7.27 -1.33
CA ASP A 161 6.64 8.10 -1.43
C ASP A 161 6.30 9.54 -1.81
N GLN A 162 5.41 9.72 -2.79
CA GLN A 162 4.97 11.04 -3.24
C GLN A 162 4.12 11.77 -2.20
N LEU A 163 3.29 11.02 -1.45
CA LEU A 163 2.54 11.59 -0.33
C LEU A 163 3.50 12.09 0.77
N ALA A 164 4.57 11.35 1.05
CA ALA A 164 5.61 11.76 1.99
C ALA A 164 6.36 13.02 1.53
N GLN A 165 6.46 13.24 0.21
CA GLN A 165 7.06 14.43 -0.41
C GLN A 165 6.10 15.64 -0.46
N GLY A 166 4.92 15.55 0.17
CA GLY A 166 3.99 16.68 0.30
C GLY A 166 2.90 16.78 -0.77
N MET A 167 2.72 15.75 -1.61
CA MET A 167 1.56 15.67 -2.52
C MET A 167 0.24 15.88 -1.75
N PRO A 168 -0.79 16.55 -2.30
CA PRO A 168 -2.08 16.68 -1.61
C PRO A 168 -2.69 15.33 -1.19
N LEU A 169 -3.41 15.33 -0.06
CA LEU A 169 -4.19 14.16 0.36
C LEU A 169 -5.30 13.89 -0.68
N PRO A 170 -5.62 12.63 -0.99
CA PRO A 170 -6.73 12.31 -1.87
C PRO A 170 -8.05 12.83 -1.29
N PRO A 171 -9.06 13.15 -2.12
CA PRO A 171 -10.32 13.74 -1.66
C PRO A 171 -11.01 12.95 -0.54
N LEU A 172 -10.85 11.62 -0.54
CA LEU A 172 -11.33 10.71 0.50
C LEU A 172 -10.75 11.06 1.89
N LEU A 173 -9.45 11.40 1.93
CA LEU A 173 -8.72 11.72 3.16
C LEU A 173 -8.76 13.21 3.49
N ALA A 174 -8.77 14.09 2.48
CA ALA A 174 -8.71 15.53 2.66
C ALA A 174 -9.90 16.10 3.47
N ARG A 175 -11.02 15.37 3.51
CA ARG A 175 -12.23 15.74 4.28
C ARG A 175 -12.31 15.08 5.66
N ALA A 176 -11.43 14.13 5.97
CA ALA A 176 -11.45 13.41 7.23
C ALA A 176 -10.71 14.21 8.32
N ALA A 177 -11.27 14.25 9.53
CA ALA A 177 -10.52 14.77 10.69
C ALA A 177 -9.62 13.72 11.33
N GLU A 178 -10.04 12.46 11.22
CA GLU A 178 -9.37 11.30 11.80
C GLU A 178 -9.54 10.11 10.85
N VAL A 179 -8.50 9.30 10.75
CA VAL A 179 -8.55 8.00 10.07
C VAL A 179 -8.30 6.89 11.09
N GLU A 180 -9.22 5.95 11.17
CA GLU A 180 -9.12 4.78 12.02
C GLU A 180 -8.89 3.54 11.16
N PHE A 181 -7.74 2.87 11.30
CA PHE A 181 -7.52 1.55 10.74
C PHE A 181 -8.06 0.52 11.74
N ASP A 182 -9.02 -0.31 11.32
CA ASP A 182 -9.68 -1.30 12.17
C ASP A 182 -9.62 -2.69 11.54
N GLY A 183 -9.23 -3.70 12.33
CA GLY A 183 -9.18 -5.09 11.88
C GLY A 183 -8.12 -5.41 10.81
N ILE A 184 -7.12 -4.54 10.59
CA ILE A 184 -5.99 -4.81 9.70
C ILE A 184 -4.97 -5.70 10.43
N LEU A 185 -4.80 -6.93 9.95
CA LEU A 185 -3.90 -7.92 10.56
C LEU A 185 -2.51 -7.95 9.90
N ASP A 186 -2.46 -7.67 8.61
CA ASP A 186 -1.25 -7.74 7.79
C ASP A 186 -0.61 -6.35 7.64
N TRP A 187 0.03 -5.89 8.72
CA TRP A 187 0.85 -4.68 8.72
C TRP A 187 2.20 -4.92 8.07
N THR A 188 2.24 -4.83 6.74
CA THR A 188 3.50 -4.86 5.99
C THR A 188 4.32 -3.58 6.24
N PRO A 189 5.65 -3.61 6.04
CA PRO A 189 6.47 -2.41 6.12
C PRO A 189 5.95 -1.24 5.26
N LEU A 190 5.43 -1.52 4.06
CA LEU A 190 4.82 -0.50 3.21
C LEU A 190 3.56 0.12 3.84
N ARG A 191 2.72 -0.67 4.48
CA ARG A 191 1.48 -0.18 5.14
C ARG A 191 1.78 0.59 6.42
N LEU A 192 2.76 0.14 7.21
CA LEU A 192 3.27 0.90 8.35
C LEU A 192 3.80 2.26 7.89
N ARG A 193 4.59 2.28 6.81
CA ARG A 193 5.07 3.51 6.20
C ARG A 193 3.93 4.42 5.74
N LEU A 194 2.89 3.87 5.11
CA LEU A 194 1.68 4.64 4.76
C LEU A 194 1.04 5.26 6.01
N ALA A 195 0.84 4.50 7.07
CA ALA A 195 0.25 5.01 8.32
C ALA A 195 1.09 6.14 8.92
N VAL A 196 2.42 6.00 8.94
CA VAL A 196 3.34 7.05 9.41
C VAL A 196 3.26 8.31 8.55
N VAL A 197 3.26 8.16 7.22
CA VAL A 197 3.13 9.30 6.30
C VAL A 197 1.80 10.01 6.51
N LEU A 198 0.70 9.28 6.69
CA LEU A 198 -0.60 9.87 6.98
C LEU A 198 -0.64 10.54 8.37
N ALA A 199 0.02 9.96 9.38
CA ALA A 199 0.08 10.50 10.74
C ALA A 199 0.79 11.85 10.82
N SER A 200 1.68 12.17 9.87
CA SER A 200 2.29 13.49 9.77
C SER A 200 1.31 14.61 9.36
N ARG A 201 0.09 14.26 8.91
CA ARG A 201 -0.86 15.21 8.31
C ARG A 201 -2.29 15.08 8.83
N LEU A 202 -2.65 13.92 9.35
CA LEU A 202 -3.97 13.58 9.86
C LEU A 202 -3.82 12.88 11.21
N ARG A 203 -4.86 12.94 12.04
CA ARG A 203 -4.93 12.09 13.22
C ARG A 203 -5.16 10.64 12.77
N ILE A 204 -4.23 9.75 13.09
CA ILE A 204 -4.33 8.32 12.78
C ILE A 204 -4.56 7.54 14.07
N ARG A 205 -5.51 6.62 14.02
CA ARG A 205 -5.75 5.63 15.06
C ARG A 205 -5.64 4.24 14.44
N ILE A 206 -4.84 3.37 15.04
CA ILE A 206 -4.77 1.95 14.67
C ILE A 206 -5.43 1.16 15.79
N ARG A 207 -6.51 0.45 15.46
CA ARG A 207 -7.17 -0.50 16.37
C ARG A 207 -6.65 -1.89 16.05
N LEU A 208 -5.77 -2.38 16.91
CA LEU A 208 -5.34 -3.77 16.86
C LEU A 208 -6.50 -4.66 17.36
N PRO A 209 -6.67 -5.85 16.78
CA PRO A 209 -7.73 -6.79 17.20
C PRO A 209 -7.43 -7.48 18.54
N TRP A 210 -6.27 -7.24 19.14
CA TRP A 210 -5.90 -7.71 20.48
C TRP A 210 -5.75 -6.51 21.44
N SER A 211 -5.86 -6.77 22.75
CA SER A 211 -5.69 -5.74 23.78
C SER A 211 -4.25 -5.24 23.86
N ALA A 212 -4.08 -3.96 24.20
CA ALA A 212 -2.76 -3.33 24.43
C ALA A 212 -1.99 -3.93 25.63
N ASP A 213 -2.65 -4.79 26.42
CA ASP A 213 -2.07 -5.46 27.60
C ASP A 213 -1.23 -6.69 27.25
N ARG A 214 -0.91 -6.91 25.96
CA ARG A 214 -0.01 -7.96 25.48
C ARG A 214 1.26 -7.33 24.87
N PRO A 215 2.22 -6.88 25.72
CA PRO A 215 3.42 -6.16 25.28
C PRO A 215 4.21 -6.91 24.20
N ASP A 216 4.27 -8.24 24.29
CA ASP A 216 4.95 -9.16 23.36
C ASP A 216 4.50 -8.99 21.89
N LEU A 217 3.28 -8.50 21.65
CA LEU A 217 2.72 -8.29 20.30
C LEU A 217 2.85 -6.83 19.83
N THR A 218 3.23 -5.91 20.71
CA THR A 218 3.44 -4.48 20.41
C THR A 218 4.88 -4.15 20.08
N GLU A 219 5.84 -4.90 20.60
CA GLU A 219 7.28 -4.71 20.34
C GLU A 219 7.72 -5.20 18.94
N ALA A 220 6.85 -5.91 18.22
CA ALA A 220 7.11 -6.47 16.90
C ALA A 220 6.64 -5.57 15.73
N LEU A 221 6.12 -4.37 16.02
CA LEU A 221 5.64 -3.37 15.03
C LEU A 221 6.57 -2.15 15.00
#